data_AF-A0A7S3DWS8-F1
#
_entry.id   AF-A0A7S3DWS8-F1
#
_cell.length_a   1.000
_cell.length_b   1.000
_cell.length_c   1.000
_cell.angle_alpha   90.00
_cell.angle_beta   90.00
_cell.angle_gamma   90.00
#
_symmetry.space_group_name_H-M   'P 1'
#
loop_
_entity.id
_entity.type
_entity.pdbx_description
1 polymer ?
#
loop_
_entity_poly.entity_id
_entity_poly.type
_entity_poly.pdbx_seq_one_letter_code
_entity_poly.pdbx_strand_id
1 'polypeptide(L)'
;QFFNSHHSEIMGKHNPLPAPPADADDGEALLSNGTNAIGIYKPIIPLMEDGTVLPPADTGALLDAHSQSLDQTCLSVAQIFPPPSKKQKMATSAEALIVLLCNHSIALVRQYESSINYIEGMLTKQLVAAIGKQVQAKDFDKFMRFHNQKLFGEPFAPKPF
;
A
#
# COMPACT_ATOMS: atom_id res chain seq x y z
N GLN A 1 -33.46 -61.91 41.65
CA GLN A 1 -33.64 -61.47 43.05
C GLN A 1 -32.65 -60.33 43.26
N PHE A 2 -33.14 -59.09 43.11
CA PHE A 2 -33.46 -58.15 44.20
C PHE A 2 -32.18 -57.63 44.90
N PHE A 3 -31.75 -56.40 44.61
CA PHE A 3 -32.05 -55.13 45.34
C PHE A 3 -31.28 -55.07 46.70
N ASN A 4 -30.66 -54.00 47.19
CA ASN A 4 -30.50 -52.59 46.81
C ASN A 4 -29.75 -51.86 47.96
N SER A 5 -29.50 -50.56 47.73
CA SER A 5 -29.31 -49.46 48.70
C SER A 5 -27.87 -49.13 49.09
N HIS A 6 -27.42 -47.87 49.05
CA HIS A 6 -28.01 -46.57 48.66
C HIS A 6 -26.83 -45.56 48.56
N HIS A 7 -26.82 -44.63 47.58
CA HIS A 7 -27.06 -43.17 47.75
C HIS A 7 -26.11 -42.50 48.78
N SER A 8 -25.41 -41.38 48.58
CA SER A 8 -25.33 -40.25 47.63
C SER A 8 -24.06 -39.46 48.05
N GLU A 9 -23.38 -38.66 47.22
CA GLU A 9 -23.63 -37.21 47.11
C GLU A 9 -22.66 -36.60 46.09
N ILE A 10 -23.23 -35.65 45.36
CA ILE A 10 -22.62 -34.80 44.33
C ILE A 10 -22.21 -33.48 45.00
N MET A 11 -21.07 -32.93 44.55
CA MET A 11 -20.65 -31.52 44.55
C MET A 11 -19.45 -31.12 45.43
N GLY A 12 -18.48 -30.48 44.76
CA GLY A 12 -17.90 -29.25 45.29
C GLY A 12 -16.38 -29.21 45.39
N LYS A 13 -15.73 -28.67 44.35
CA LYS A 13 -14.96 -27.40 44.37
C LYS A 13 -13.74 -27.47 43.44
N HIS A 14 -13.88 -26.83 42.28
CA HIS A 14 -12.75 -26.37 41.47
C HIS A 14 -11.86 -25.47 42.32
N ASN A 15 -10.58 -25.84 42.49
CA ASN A 15 -9.56 -24.91 42.95
C ASN A 15 -9.20 -23.97 41.79
N PRO A 16 -9.22 -22.64 41.98
CA PRO A 16 -8.72 -21.71 40.97
C PRO A 16 -7.19 -21.70 40.95
N LEU A 17 -6.62 -21.65 39.75
CA LEU A 17 -5.20 -21.37 39.50
C LEU A 17 -4.82 -19.97 40.03
N PRO A 18 -3.57 -19.76 40.49
CA PRO A 18 -3.13 -18.48 41.02
C PRO A 18 -3.06 -17.40 39.93
N ALA A 19 -3.43 -16.18 40.30
CA ALA A 19 -3.37 -15.00 39.43
C ALA A 19 -1.91 -14.65 39.07
N PRO A 20 -1.64 -14.22 37.82
CA PRO A 20 -0.34 -13.67 37.45
C PRO A 20 -0.11 -12.30 38.11
N PRO A 21 1.14 -11.93 38.43
CA PRO A 21 1.45 -10.68 39.10
C PRO A 21 1.07 -9.47 38.23
N ALA A 22 0.45 -8.48 38.88
CA ALA A 22 0.37 -7.13 38.40
C ALA A 22 1.77 -6.51 38.32
N ASP A 23 1.93 -5.59 37.39
CA ASP A 23 3.05 -4.64 37.24
C ASP A 23 4.26 -5.17 36.45
N ALA A 24 4.12 -5.14 35.11
CA ALA A 24 5.21 -4.85 34.19
C ALA A 24 4.67 -3.97 33.06
N ASP A 25 4.87 -2.68 33.28
CA ASP A 25 4.56 -1.51 32.47
C ASP A 25 5.43 -1.46 31.21
N ASP A 26 5.11 -2.25 30.18
CA ASP A 26 5.79 -2.21 28.88
C ASP A 26 4.78 -2.13 27.72
N GLY A 27 3.73 -1.32 27.88
CA GLY A 27 2.65 -1.18 26.89
C GLY A 27 2.62 0.15 26.13
N GLU A 28 3.57 1.04 26.38
CA GLU A 28 3.43 2.46 26.07
C GLU A 28 4.52 2.97 25.10
N ALA A 29 4.64 2.35 23.91
CA ALA A 29 5.49 2.92 22.86
C ALA A 29 5.16 2.54 21.41
N LEU A 30 4.10 1.78 21.13
CA LEU A 30 3.97 1.17 19.80
C LEU A 30 3.08 1.90 18.79
N LEU A 31 2.22 2.86 19.17
CA LEU A 31 1.22 3.39 18.23
C LEU A 31 0.78 4.85 18.46
N SER A 32 1.64 5.75 18.95
CA SER A 32 1.17 7.12 19.26
C SER A 32 1.05 8.07 18.06
N ASN A 33 1.64 7.80 16.88
CA ASN A 33 1.55 8.75 15.77
C ASN A 33 1.07 8.10 14.47
N GLY A 34 -0.25 8.15 14.25
CA GLY A 34 -0.83 8.07 12.90
C GLY A 34 -2.02 7.11 12.75
N THR A 35 -3.17 7.49 13.30
CA THR A 35 -4.52 7.12 12.81
C THR A 35 -4.79 5.64 12.49
N ASN A 36 -4.86 4.77 13.50
CA ASN A 36 -5.45 3.42 13.37
C ASN A 36 -6.40 3.09 14.54
N ALA A 37 -7.29 4.03 14.90
CA ALA A 37 -8.26 3.82 15.99
C ALA A 37 -9.35 2.78 15.67
N ILE A 38 -9.41 2.27 14.43
CA ILE A 38 -10.25 1.15 14.04
C ILE A 38 -9.30 0.11 13.45
N GLY A 39 -9.06 -0.98 14.19
CA GLY A 39 -8.10 -2.05 13.87
C GLY A 39 -8.41 -2.89 12.61
N ILE A 40 -8.92 -2.25 11.56
CA ILE A 40 -9.20 -2.83 10.24
C ILE A 40 -7.92 -2.93 9.41
N TYR A 41 -6.94 -2.04 9.63
CA TYR A 41 -5.68 -2.06 8.90
C TYR A 41 -4.59 -2.78 9.70
N LYS A 42 -4.41 -4.08 9.41
CA LYS A 42 -3.20 -4.83 9.75
C LYS A 42 -2.36 -4.93 8.49
N PRO A 43 -1.44 -3.99 8.22
CA PRO A 43 -0.56 -4.12 7.07
C PRO A 43 0.20 -5.44 7.21
N ILE A 44 0.24 -6.22 6.14
CA ILE A 44 1.08 -7.40 6.04
C ILE A 44 2.51 -6.85 5.92
N ILE A 45 3.14 -6.56 7.06
CA ILE A 45 4.53 -6.14 7.13
C ILE A 45 5.36 -7.43 7.12
N PRO A 46 5.82 -7.84 5.95
CA PRO A 46 7.25 -8.07 5.78
C PRO A 46 7.77 -7.39 4.52
N LEU A 47 8.94 -6.74 4.65
CA LEU A 47 9.75 -6.01 3.63
C LEU A 47 9.76 -4.47 3.69
N MET A 48 9.11 -3.81 4.65
CA MET A 48 9.32 -2.36 4.87
C MET A 48 10.40 -2.04 5.91
N GLU A 49 11.08 -3.06 6.48
CA GLU A 49 12.03 -2.86 7.58
C GLU A 49 13.26 -2.00 7.18
N ASP A 50 13.63 -1.98 5.90
CA ASP A 50 14.72 -1.13 5.37
C ASP A 50 14.21 0.08 4.55
N GLY A 51 12.91 0.38 4.64
CA GLY A 51 12.33 1.55 3.99
C GLY A 51 12.64 2.79 4.80
N THR A 52 13.79 3.43 4.55
CA THR A 52 14.12 4.74 5.14
C THR A 52 13.07 5.75 4.67
N VAL A 53 12.01 5.95 5.46
CA VAL A 53 11.00 6.98 5.20
C VAL A 53 11.65 8.31 5.55
N LEU A 54 11.64 9.24 4.60
CA LEU A 54 12.07 10.61 4.85
C LEU A 54 11.26 11.18 6.01
N PRO A 55 11.90 11.74 7.05
CA PRO A 55 11.20 12.45 8.10
C PRO A 55 10.31 13.54 7.50
N PRO A 56 9.10 13.77 8.05
CA PRO A 56 8.21 14.81 7.54
C PRO A 56 8.86 16.19 7.55
N ALA A 57 9.78 16.45 8.48
CA ALA A 57 10.58 17.68 8.54
C ALA A 57 11.47 17.87 7.30
N ASP A 58 12.03 16.78 6.75
CA ASP A 58 12.96 16.84 5.62
C ASP A 58 12.23 16.94 4.27
N THR A 59 10.92 16.63 4.23
CA THR A 59 10.12 16.79 3.01
C THR A 59 10.03 18.25 2.57
N GLY A 60 9.93 19.19 3.52
CA GLY A 60 9.94 20.63 3.25
C GLY A 60 11.29 21.06 2.66
N ALA A 61 12.39 20.63 3.27
CA ALA A 61 13.74 20.92 2.79
C ALA A 61 13.98 20.38 1.37
N LEU A 62 13.43 19.21 1.06
CA LEU A 62 13.51 18.62 -0.28
C LEU A 62 12.71 19.44 -1.31
N LEU A 63 11.50 19.88 -0.96
CA LEU A 63 10.67 20.72 -1.83
C LEU A 63 11.32 22.09 -2.06
N ASP A 64 11.90 22.68 -1.01
CA ASP A 64 12.64 23.94 -1.10
C ASP A 64 13.86 23.79 -2.01
N ALA A 65 14.62 22.71 -1.87
CA ALA A 65 15.76 22.41 -2.74
C ALA A 65 15.32 22.18 -4.20
N HIS A 66 14.18 21.52 -4.42
CA HIS A 66 13.62 21.32 -5.77
C HIS A 66 13.19 22.65 -6.39
N SER A 67 12.53 23.53 -5.62
CA SER A 67 12.17 24.87 -6.06
C SER A 67 13.41 25.69 -6.45
N GLN A 68 14.44 25.69 -5.60
CA GLN A 68 15.69 26.40 -5.86
C GLN A 68 16.40 25.89 -7.13
N SER A 69 16.42 24.57 -7.33
CA SER A 69 17.00 23.95 -8.52
C SER A 69 16.24 24.33 -9.80
N LEU A 70 14.91 24.39 -9.73
CA LEU A 70 14.06 24.81 -10.85
C LEU A 70 14.30 26.29 -11.19
N ASP A 71 14.34 27.16 -10.18
CA ASP A 71 14.62 28.59 -10.36
C ASP A 71 16.00 28.82 -10.99
N GLN A 72 17.03 28.10 -10.51
CA GLN A 72 18.37 28.16 -11.07
C GLN A 72 18.40 27.73 -12.55
N THR A 73 17.62 26.70 -12.90
CA THR A 73 17.51 26.22 -14.29
C THR A 73 16.79 27.25 -15.16
N CYS A 74 15.71 27.85 -14.67
CA CYS A 74 15.00 28.94 -15.35
C CYS A 74 15.90 30.15 -15.61
N LEU A 75 16.70 30.56 -14.62
CA LEU A 75 17.67 31.65 -14.78
C LEU A 75 18.75 31.32 -15.80
N SER A 76 19.25 30.08 -15.80
CA SER A 76 20.26 29.61 -16.75
C SER A 76 19.72 29.63 -18.19
N VAL A 77 18.48 29.20 -18.39
CA VAL A 77 17.80 29.27 -19.69
C VAL A 77 17.58 30.73 -20.11
N ALA A 78 17.17 31.60 -19.19
CA ALA A 78 16.99 33.02 -19.48
C ALA A 78 18.29 33.74 -19.88
N GLN A 79 19.46 33.27 -19.43
CA GLN A 79 20.77 33.81 -19.82
C GLN A 79 21.20 33.36 -21.23
N ILE A 80 20.82 32.15 -21.64
CA ILE A 80 21.18 31.57 -22.95
C ILE A 80 20.31 32.18 -24.06
N PHE A 81 19.04 32.46 -23.77
CA PHE A 81 18.09 32.94 -24.76
C PHE A 81 17.89 34.46 -24.69
N PRO A 82 17.87 35.15 -25.85
CA PRO A 82 17.68 36.59 -25.88
C PRO A 82 16.27 37.00 -25.39
N PRO A 83 16.13 38.16 -24.74
CA PRO A 83 14.84 38.67 -24.31
C PRO A 83 13.96 39.01 -25.53
N PRO A 84 12.62 39.07 -25.38
CA PRO A 84 11.66 39.34 -26.44
C PRO A 84 11.81 40.79 -26.97
N SER A 85 12.84 41.03 -27.79
CA SER A 85 13.08 42.29 -28.46
C SER A 85 12.59 42.20 -29.90
N LYS A 86 12.04 43.30 -30.42
CA LYS A 86 11.27 43.45 -31.68
C LYS A 86 11.95 42.98 -32.99
N LYS A 87 13.13 42.33 -32.94
CA LYS A 87 13.78 41.70 -34.10
C LYS A 87 13.77 40.19 -33.92
N GLN A 88 12.84 39.59 -34.65
CA GLN A 88 12.55 38.17 -34.82
C GLN A 88 13.83 37.29 -34.78
N LYS A 89 14.14 36.75 -33.61
CA LYS A 89 14.98 35.55 -33.47
C LYS A 89 14.02 34.37 -33.28
N MET A 90 14.28 33.26 -33.96
CA MET A 90 13.35 32.14 -34.11
C MET A 90 12.98 31.41 -32.81
N ALA A 91 13.70 31.65 -31.72
CA ALA A 91 13.39 31.13 -30.40
C ALA A 91 13.58 32.23 -29.35
N THR A 92 12.53 32.44 -28.57
CA THR A 92 12.44 33.45 -27.52
C THR A 92 12.65 32.81 -26.15
N SER A 93 13.15 33.56 -25.17
CA SER A 93 13.31 33.06 -23.79
C SER A 93 12.02 32.48 -23.19
N ALA A 94 10.86 33.07 -23.50
CA ALA A 94 9.56 32.58 -23.06
C ALA A 94 9.22 31.19 -23.61
N GLU A 95 9.54 30.92 -24.89
CA GLU A 95 9.27 29.63 -25.52
C GLU A 95 10.18 28.54 -24.95
N ALA A 96 11.45 28.88 -24.68
CA ALA A 96 12.41 27.97 -24.05
C ALA A 96 11.98 27.58 -22.63
N LEU A 97 11.45 28.52 -21.84
CA LEU A 97 10.92 28.24 -20.50
C LEU A 97 9.69 27.32 -20.54
N ILE A 98 8.77 27.55 -21.47
CA ILE A 98 7.58 26.69 -21.62
C ILE A 98 8.00 25.25 -21.96
N VAL A 99 8.93 25.08 -22.92
CA VAL A 99 9.43 23.75 -23.30
C VAL A 99 10.13 23.06 -22.12
N LEU A 100 10.94 23.79 -21.35
CA LEU A 100 11.58 23.27 -20.14
C LEU A 100 10.55 22.76 -19.15
N LEU A 101 9.54 23.58 -18.81
CA LEU A 101 8.50 23.22 -17.85
C LEU A 101 7.67 22.03 -18.32
N CYS A 102 7.26 22.00 -19.60
CA CYS A 102 6.55 20.86 -20.16
C CYS A 102 7.36 19.56 -20.07
N ASN A 103 8.66 19.60 -20.40
CA ASN A 103 9.54 18.44 -20.27
C ASN A 103 9.70 18.00 -18.82
N HIS A 104 9.82 18.96 -17.89
CA HIS A 104 9.90 18.67 -16.46
C HIS A 104 8.61 18.01 -15.95
N SER A 105 7.43 18.50 -16.34
CA SER A 105 6.15 17.89 -15.97
C SER A 105 6.03 16.45 -16.48
N ILE A 106 6.47 16.16 -17.70
CA ILE A 106 6.47 14.78 -18.23
C ILE A 106 7.39 13.88 -17.38
N ALA A 107 8.56 14.38 -16.98
CA ALA A 107 9.48 13.64 -16.13
C ALA A 107 8.86 13.33 -14.75
N LEU A 108 8.16 14.29 -14.14
CA LEU A 108 7.45 14.09 -12.88
C LEU A 108 6.35 13.03 -12.98
N VAL A 109 5.54 13.07 -14.04
CA VAL A 109 4.48 12.07 -14.28
C VAL A 109 5.08 10.67 -14.41
N ARG A 110 6.18 10.52 -15.16
CA ARG A 110 6.87 9.22 -15.32
C ARG A 110 7.46 8.71 -14.00
N GLN A 111 8.01 9.60 -13.18
CA GLN A 111 8.55 9.25 -11.86
C GLN A 111 7.42 8.81 -10.91
N TYR A 112 6.27 9.48 -10.97
CA TYR A 112 5.08 9.11 -10.22
C TYR A 112 4.56 7.74 -10.65
N GLU A 113 4.39 7.51 -11.95
CA GLU A 113 4.00 6.21 -12.51
C GLU A 113 4.95 5.09 -12.04
N SER A 114 6.26 5.33 -12.10
CA SER A 114 7.27 4.37 -11.62
C SER A 114 7.14 4.08 -10.13
N SER A 115 6.82 5.10 -9.32
CA SER A 115 6.60 4.96 -7.89
C SER A 115 5.37 4.12 -7.58
N ILE A 116 4.26 4.35 -8.29
CA ILE A 116 3.04 3.57 -8.14
C ILE A 116 3.27 2.12 -8.57
N ASN A 117 3.88 1.89 -9.73
CA ASN A 117 4.21 0.55 -10.22
C ASN A 117 5.11 -0.21 -9.23
N TYR A 118 6.06 0.49 -8.58
CA TYR A 118 6.88 -0.10 -7.53
C TYR A 118 6.05 -0.52 -6.32
N ILE A 119 5.18 0.35 -5.81
CA ILE A 119 4.29 0.06 -4.67
C ILE A 119 3.36 -1.10 -5.00
N GLU A 120 2.72 -1.09 -6.16
CA GLU A 120 1.83 -2.17 -6.62
C GLU A 120 2.58 -3.50 -6.77
N GLY A 121 3.77 -3.47 -7.37
CA GLY A 121 4.61 -4.65 -7.49
C GLY A 121 5.05 -5.20 -6.13
N MET A 122 5.40 -4.33 -5.19
CA MET A 122 5.73 -4.70 -3.81
C MET A 122 4.54 -5.33 -3.10
N LEU A 123 3.37 -4.69 -3.11
CA LEU A 123 2.14 -5.19 -2.48
C LEU A 123 1.69 -6.51 -3.11
N THR A 124 1.80 -6.65 -4.43
CA THR A 124 1.49 -7.90 -5.13
C THR A 124 2.39 -9.04 -4.64
N LYS A 125 3.70 -8.81 -4.52
CA LYS A 125 4.64 -9.81 -3.98
C LYS A 125 4.30 -10.18 -2.53
N GLN A 126 3.94 -9.20 -1.70
CA GLN A 126 3.54 -9.44 -0.32
C GLN A 126 2.27 -10.29 -0.23
N LEU A 127 1.26 -10.00 -1.03
CA LEU A 127 0.02 -10.78 -1.07
C LEU A 127 0.27 -12.23 -1.54
N VAL A 128 1.09 -12.40 -2.58
CA VAL A 128 1.47 -13.73 -3.07
C VAL A 128 2.25 -14.51 -2.00
N ALA A 129 3.17 -13.87 -1.28
CA ALA A 129 3.91 -14.50 -0.20
C ALA A 129 3.02 -14.89 0.99
N ALA A 130 2.06 -14.05 1.37
CA ALA A 130 1.18 -14.28 2.52
C ALA A 130 0.09 -15.34 2.26
N ILE A 131 -0.47 -15.37 1.05
CA ILE A 131 -1.54 -16.31 0.67
C ILE A 131 -0.96 -17.60 0.07
N GLY A 132 0.24 -17.53 -0.51
CA GLY A 132 0.92 -18.65 -1.16
C GLY A 132 0.33 -19.04 -2.52
N LYS A 133 -0.69 -18.32 -3.02
CA LYS A 133 -1.34 -18.58 -4.30
C LYS A 133 -1.69 -17.28 -5.03
N GLN A 134 -1.37 -17.25 -6.32
CA GLN A 134 -1.84 -16.23 -7.24
C GLN A 134 -3.00 -16.82 -8.06
N VAL A 135 -4.17 -16.17 -8.02
CA VAL A 135 -5.32 -16.58 -8.85
C VAL A 135 -5.05 -16.17 -10.29
N GLN A 136 -4.94 -17.14 -11.19
CA GLN A 136 -4.83 -16.87 -12.62
C GLN A 136 -6.22 -16.88 -13.28
N ALA A 137 -6.31 -16.29 -14.48
CA ALA A 137 -7.55 -16.31 -15.26
C ALA A 137 -8.09 -17.75 -15.47
N LYS A 138 -7.20 -18.74 -15.58
CA LYS A 138 -7.57 -20.16 -15.69
C LYS A 138 -8.21 -20.73 -14.43
N ASP A 139 -7.78 -20.26 -13.26
CA ASP A 139 -8.36 -20.69 -11.98
C ASP A 139 -9.77 -20.12 -11.82
N PHE A 140 -9.98 -18.88 -12.30
CA PHE A 140 -11.29 -18.27 -12.35
C PHE A 140 -12.23 -18.97 -13.35
N ASP A 141 -11.76 -19.34 -14.55
CA ASP A 141 -12.58 -20.11 -15.50
C ASP A 141 -13.01 -21.47 -14.93
N LYS A 142 -12.09 -22.18 -14.26
CA LYS A 142 -12.42 -23.42 -13.54
C LYS A 142 -13.45 -23.18 -12.43
N PHE A 143 -13.29 -22.12 -11.65
CA PHE A 143 -14.22 -21.75 -10.58
C PHE A 143 -15.63 -21.47 -11.13
N MET A 144 -15.73 -20.71 -12.21
CA MET A 144 -16.99 -20.37 -12.87
C MET A 144 -17.65 -21.62 -13.47
N ARG A 145 -16.91 -22.50 -14.14
CA ARG A 145 -17.43 -23.77 -14.67
C ARG A 145 -17.98 -24.68 -13.58
N PHE A 146 -17.24 -24.84 -12.48
CA PHE A 146 -17.68 -25.63 -11.35
C PHE A 146 -18.99 -25.10 -10.75
N HIS A 147 -19.12 -23.79 -10.54
CA HIS A 147 -20.34 -23.20 -10.00
C HIS A 147 -21.49 -23.20 -11.01
N ASN A 148 -21.22 -22.99 -12.29
CA ASN A 148 -22.24 -23.03 -13.34
C ASN A 148 -22.82 -24.44 -13.51
N GLN A 149 -22.05 -25.51 -13.33
CA GLN A 149 -22.56 -26.89 -13.31
C GLN A 149 -23.52 -27.15 -12.15
N LYS A 150 -23.34 -26.43 -11.03
CA LYS A 150 -24.20 -26.55 -9.85
C LYS A 150 -25.44 -25.67 -9.92
N LEU A 151 -25.36 -24.55 -10.64
CA LEU A 151 -26.44 -23.56 -10.78
C LEU A 151 -27.37 -23.83 -11.97
N PHE A 152 -26.83 -24.34 -13.08
CA PHE A 152 -27.58 -24.60 -14.31
C PHE A 152 -27.69 -26.09 -14.58
N GLY A 153 -28.89 -26.55 -14.96
CA GLY A 153 -29.06 -27.89 -15.52
C GLY A 153 -28.33 -28.03 -16.86
N GLU A 154 -28.04 -29.26 -17.26
CA GLU A 154 -27.28 -29.59 -18.48
C GLU A 154 -27.65 -28.79 -19.75
N PRO A 155 -28.94 -28.58 -20.09
CA PRO A 155 -29.31 -27.84 -21.30
C PRO A 155 -29.08 -26.32 -21.23
N PHE A 156 -28.87 -25.76 -20.04
CA PHE A 156 -28.71 -24.31 -19.82
C PHE A 156 -27.28 -23.92 -19.44
N ALA A 157 -26.36 -24.88 -19.33
CA ALA A 157 -24.98 -24.61 -19.00
C ALA A 157 -24.28 -23.86 -20.15
N PRO A 158 -23.51 -22.79 -19.87
CA PRO A 158 -22.77 -22.06 -20.89
C PRO A 158 -21.71 -22.96 -21.54
N LYS A 159 -21.67 -22.96 -22.87
CA LYS A 159 -20.69 -23.72 -23.66
C LYS A 159 -19.34 -22.99 -23.68
N PRO A 160 -18.21 -23.71 -23.67
CA PRO A 160 -16.91 -23.09 -23.86
C PRO A 160 -16.84 -22.35 -25.19
N PHE A 161 -16.23 -21.17 -25.16
CA PHE A 161 -15.86 -20.38 -26.34
C PHE A 161 -14.62 -20.95 -27.02
#